data_AF-A0A1G3AV53-F1
#
_entry.id   AF-A0A1G3AV53-F1
#
_cell.length_a   1.000
_cell.length_b   1.000
_cell.length_c   1.000
_cell.angle_alpha   90.00
_cell.angle_beta   90.00
_cell.angle_gamma   90.00
#
_symmetry.space_group_name_H-M   'P 1'
#
loop_
_entity.id
_entity.type
_entity.pdbx_description
1 polymer ?
#
loop_
_entity_poly.entity_id
_entity_poly.type
_entity_poly.pdbx_seq_one_letter_code
_entity_poly.pdbx_strand_id
1 'polypeptide(L)'
;MGAMNPGTVEPAVWKGHYDFSGRLDALAGVPIPIWSTKSLTGRWSARADAGFEGRLVEEDGLPRGTITNSLGFPLTDCLLAYGSYAYELGTLEPGEPVRVGPNRRRRELKSLLTGRRIIFNKEKEDYRPQTTPYDQASVDVAYILRTMMFYEKAGGRNYTGLSHRYQGFVDASHLLKTNRAILVGSAPSGREKGSGTFSAGFLTPFDGHGTELLLGGQPVPQSQVRHTAVYRFVFPVESGS
;
A
#
# COMPACT_ATOMS: atom_id res chain seq x y z
N MET A 1 47.27 22.42 -19.92
CA MET A 1 46.30 21.36 -19.53
C MET A 1 44.91 21.87 -19.88
N GLY A 2 44.27 21.26 -20.88
CA GLY A 2 43.07 21.79 -21.52
C GLY A 2 41.79 21.58 -20.72
N ALA A 3 40.97 22.63 -20.67
CA ALA A 3 39.60 22.59 -20.17
C ALA A 3 38.74 21.73 -21.11
N MET A 4 38.19 20.64 -20.58
CA MET A 4 37.18 19.84 -21.27
C MET A 4 35.82 20.47 -20.92
N ASN A 5 35.23 21.22 -21.86
CA ASN A 5 33.82 21.57 -21.80
C ASN A 5 33.03 20.28 -22.09
N PRO A 6 32.30 19.66 -21.14
CA PRO A 6 31.32 18.67 -21.51
C PRO A 6 30.23 19.44 -22.24
N GLY A 7 30.19 19.31 -23.57
CA GLY A 7 29.05 19.77 -24.35
C GLY A 7 27.80 19.22 -23.68
N THR A 8 27.01 20.11 -23.09
CA THR A 8 25.72 19.74 -22.53
C THR A 8 24.90 19.35 -23.74
N VAL A 9 24.79 18.04 -23.99
CA VAL A 9 23.86 17.51 -24.98
C VAL A 9 22.50 17.99 -24.48
N GLU A 10 21.90 18.96 -25.18
CA GLU A 10 20.50 19.31 -24.94
C GLU A 10 19.74 17.98 -24.93
N PRO A 11 19.04 17.62 -23.83
CA PRO A 11 18.32 16.37 -23.80
C PRO A 11 17.35 16.44 -24.96
N ALA A 12 17.55 15.56 -25.96
CA ALA A 12 16.72 15.53 -27.15
C ALA A 12 15.26 15.50 -26.68
N VAL A 13 14.55 16.60 -26.91
CA VAL A 13 13.13 16.69 -26.56
C VAL A 13 12.43 15.69 -27.49
N TRP A 14 12.18 14.50 -26.97
CA TRP A 14 11.59 13.40 -27.73
C TRP A 14 10.23 13.86 -28.25
N LYS A 15 10.07 13.90 -29.58
CA LYS A 15 8.83 14.31 -30.26
C LYS A 15 7.92 13.14 -30.64
N GLY A 16 8.36 11.90 -30.39
CA GLY A 16 7.59 10.71 -30.72
C GLY A 16 6.43 10.47 -29.76
N HIS A 17 5.30 10.00 -30.29
CA HIS A 17 4.21 9.47 -29.49
C HIS A 17 4.56 8.08 -28.96
N TYR A 18 3.91 7.68 -27.87
CA TYR A 18 3.93 6.31 -27.38
C TYR A 18 2.50 5.77 -27.44
N ASP A 19 2.38 4.46 -27.59
CA ASP A 19 1.10 3.79 -27.81
C ASP A 19 0.70 2.94 -26.60
N PHE A 20 -0.60 2.72 -26.46
CA PHE A 20 -1.17 1.76 -25.53
C PHE A 20 -1.65 0.52 -26.30
N SER A 21 -1.54 -0.67 -25.69
CA SER A 21 -2.21 -1.85 -26.24
C SER A 21 -3.73 -1.66 -26.22
N GLY A 22 -4.45 -2.34 -27.13
CA GLY A 22 -5.92 -2.30 -27.15
C GLY A 22 -6.57 -2.83 -25.87
N ARG A 23 -5.85 -3.65 -25.09
CA ARG A 23 -6.27 -4.16 -23.77
C ARG A 23 -5.89 -3.22 -22.60
N LEU A 24 -5.15 -2.15 -22.88
CA LEU A 24 -4.64 -1.19 -21.88
C LEU A 24 -3.74 -1.83 -20.81
N ASP A 25 -3.07 -2.93 -21.16
CA ASP A 25 -2.14 -3.69 -20.30
C ASP A 25 -0.67 -3.53 -20.72
N ALA A 26 -0.39 -2.79 -21.80
CA ALA A 26 0.97 -2.50 -22.23
C ALA A 26 1.11 -1.09 -22.82
N LEU A 27 2.35 -0.59 -22.75
CA LEU A 27 2.80 0.66 -23.35
C LEU A 27 3.95 0.36 -24.31
N ALA A 28 3.92 0.93 -25.52
CA ALA A 28 4.95 0.78 -26.54
C ALA A 28 5.58 2.13 -26.89
N GLY A 29 6.90 2.17 -27.08
CA GLY A 29 7.60 3.40 -27.47
C GLY A 29 7.76 4.45 -26.36
N VAL A 30 7.64 4.06 -25.08
CA VAL A 30 7.79 5.00 -23.95
C VAL A 30 9.22 5.55 -23.91
N PRO A 31 9.43 6.88 -24.07
CA PRO A 31 10.76 7.44 -24.14
C PRO A 31 11.38 7.56 -22.74
N ILE A 32 12.42 6.77 -22.44
CA ILE A 32 13.18 6.83 -21.19
C ILE A 32 14.57 7.41 -21.50
N PRO A 33 14.86 8.67 -21.10
CA PRO A 33 16.17 9.25 -21.35
C PRO A 33 17.28 8.48 -20.62
N ILE A 34 18.49 8.51 -21.19
CA ILE A 34 19.68 7.91 -20.57
C ILE A 34 19.91 8.55 -19.20
N TRP A 35 20.20 7.71 -18.20
CA TRP A 35 20.41 8.11 -16.79
C TRP A 35 19.24 8.88 -16.17
N SER A 36 18.02 8.67 -16.69
CA SER A 36 16.79 9.20 -16.10
C SER A 36 15.97 8.11 -15.43
N THR A 37 15.10 8.52 -14.52
CA THR A 37 13.99 7.70 -14.04
C THR A 37 12.70 8.19 -14.68
N LYS A 38 11.75 7.27 -14.94
CA LYS A 38 10.38 7.62 -15.31
C LYS A 38 9.42 6.85 -14.42
N SER A 39 8.47 7.58 -13.82
CA SER A 39 7.38 6.96 -13.06
C SER A 39 6.22 6.65 -14.00
N LEU A 40 5.67 5.44 -13.88
CA LEU A 40 4.46 5.00 -14.55
C LEU A 40 3.44 4.61 -13.47
N THR A 41 2.17 4.93 -13.69
CA THR A 41 1.09 4.55 -12.78
C THR A 41 -0.07 4.00 -13.60
N GLY A 42 -0.48 2.77 -13.28
CA GLY A 42 -1.66 2.13 -13.86
C GLY A 42 -2.75 1.98 -12.82
N ARG A 43 -4.01 2.15 -13.23
CA ARG A 43 -5.17 1.84 -12.40
C ARG A 43 -6.20 1.11 -13.23
N TRP A 44 -6.71 0.03 -12.68
CA TRP A 44 -7.78 -0.76 -13.28
C TRP A 44 -8.76 -1.20 -12.19
N SER A 45 -9.90 -1.72 -12.61
CA SER A 45 -10.89 -2.35 -11.74
C SER A 45 -11.40 -3.62 -12.40
N ALA A 46 -11.48 -4.71 -11.64
CA ALA A 46 -12.09 -5.96 -12.07
C ALA A 46 -12.90 -6.54 -10.91
N ARG A 47 -13.76 -7.52 -11.21
CA ARG A 47 -14.34 -8.37 -10.17
C ARG A 47 -13.34 -9.44 -9.79
N ALA A 48 -13.21 -9.70 -8.50
CA ALA A 48 -12.39 -10.76 -7.95
C ALA A 48 -13.29 -11.71 -7.15
N ASP A 49 -13.15 -13.01 -7.38
CA ASP A 49 -13.95 -14.04 -6.71
C ASP A 49 -13.37 -14.40 -5.32
N ALA A 50 -12.08 -14.11 -5.09
CA ALA A 50 -11.39 -14.30 -3.83
C ALA A 50 -11.06 -12.96 -3.16
N GLY A 51 -11.14 -12.90 -1.83
CA GLY A 51 -10.83 -11.71 -1.06
C GLY A 51 -10.76 -12.00 0.43
N PHE A 52 -11.42 -11.17 1.22
CA PHE A 52 -11.63 -11.43 2.64
C PHE A 52 -13.12 -11.46 2.91
N GLU A 53 -13.54 -12.43 3.71
CA GLU A 53 -14.87 -12.45 4.29
C GLU A 53 -14.82 -11.80 5.67
N GLY A 54 -15.73 -10.88 5.95
CA GLY A 54 -15.77 -10.17 7.22
C GLY A 54 -17.19 -9.97 7.70
N ARG A 55 -17.44 -10.36 8.95
CA ARG A 55 -18.67 -10.00 9.68
C ARG A 55 -18.25 -9.20 10.90
N LEU A 56 -18.51 -7.90 10.86
CA LEU A 56 -18.17 -6.96 11.92
C LEU A 56 -19.43 -6.22 12.36
N VAL A 57 -19.62 -6.15 13.67
CA VAL A 57 -20.65 -5.34 14.32
C VAL A 57 -19.97 -4.33 15.24
N GLU A 58 -20.56 -3.15 15.38
CA GLU A 58 -20.14 -2.17 16.38
C GLU A 58 -20.83 -2.48 17.70
N GLU A 59 -20.04 -2.72 18.74
CA GLU A 59 -20.50 -2.92 20.11
C GLU A 59 -19.62 -2.09 21.05
N ASP A 60 -20.22 -1.23 21.87
CA ASP A 60 -19.53 -0.27 22.75
C ASP A 60 -18.54 0.65 22.02
N GLY A 61 -18.89 1.04 20.78
CA GLY A 61 -18.02 1.85 19.91
C GLY A 61 -16.80 1.10 19.37
N LEU A 62 -16.77 -0.23 19.44
CA LEU A 62 -15.68 -1.08 18.98
C LEU A 62 -16.17 -2.10 17.94
N PRO A 63 -15.35 -2.41 16.91
CA PRO A 63 -15.67 -3.47 15.98
C PRO A 63 -15.46 -4.81 16.68
N ARG A 64 -16.47 -5.69 16.59
CA ARG A 64 -16.41 -7.08 17.05
C ARG A 64 -16.86 -8.02 15.95
N GLY A 65 -16.26 -9.19 15.89
CA GLY A 65 -16.66 -10.23 14.94
C GLY A 65 -15.46 -10.99 14.38
N THR A 66 -15.57 -11.42 13.13
CA THR A 66 -14.58 -12.30 12.48
C THR A 66 -14.23 -11.81 11.09
N ILE A 67 -12.94 -11.94 10.76
CA ILE A 67 -12.41 -11.71 9.42
C ILE A 67 -11.69 -13.00 9.00
N THR A 68 -11.89 -13.46 7.78
CA THR A 68 -11.26 -14.67 7.25
C THR A 68 -10.54 -14.32 5.95
N ASN A 69 -9.26 -14.66 5.86
CA ASN A 69 -8.48 -14.53 4.63
C ASN A 69 -8.91 -15.62 3.65
N SER A 70 -9.61 -15.26 2.56
CA SER A 70 -9.98 -16.22 1.52
C SER A 70 -8.99 -16.22 0.35
N LEU A 71 -7.88 -15.50 0.46
CA LEU A 71 -6.77 -15.56 -0.49
C LEU A 71 -6.02 -16.88 -0.32
N GLY A 72 -5.38 -17.35 -1.40
CA GLY A 72 -4.56 -18.57 -1.38
C GLY A 72 -3.18 -18.42 -0.74
N PHE A 73 -2.94 -17.35 0.01
CA PHE A 73 -1.63 -17.04 0.63
C PHE A 73 -1.80 -16.16 1.88
N PRO A 74 -0.86 -16.21 2.84
CA PRO A 74 -0.94 -15.41 4.06
C PRO A 74 -0.76 -13.92 3.78
N LEU A 75 -1.44 -13.07 4.55
CA LEU A 75 -1.11 -11.64 4.61
C LEU A 75 -0.40 -11.32 5.92
N THR A 76 0.73 -10.63 5.85
CA THR A 76 1.52 -10.23 7.02
C THR A 76 1.29 -8.77 7.38
N ASP A 77 1.71 -8.40 8.59
CA ASP A 77 1.60 -7.03 9.12
C ASP A 77 0.18 -6.47 9.03
N CYS A 78 -0.81 -7.34 9.22
CA CYS A 78 -2.22 -6.99 9.06
C CYS A 78 -2.67 -6.02 10.14
N LEU A 79 -3.27 -4.92 9.67
CA LEU A 79 -3.83 -3.86 10.48
C LEU A 79 -5.28 -3.63 10.08
N LEU A 80 -6.20 -3.69 11.03
CA LEU A 80 -7.58 -3.28 10.83
C LEU A 80 -7.77 -1.87 11.40
N ALA A 81 -8.02 -0.88 10.55
CA ALA A 81 -8.36 0.47 10.95
C ALA A 81 -9.88 0.62 11.09
N TYR A 82 -10.35 1.17 12.21
CA TYR A 82 -11.75 1.52 12.44
C TYR A 82 -11.84 2.79 13.30
N GLY A 83 -12.57 3.80 12.81
CA GLY A 83 -12.69 5.09 13.48
C GLY A 83 -11.33 5.78 13.69
N SER A 84 -10.88 5.82 14.95
CA SER A 84 -9.57 6.38 15.34
C SER A 84 -8.56 5.34 15.82
N TYR A 85 -8.89 4.06 15.74
CA TYR A 85 -8.03 2.99 16.23
C TYR A 85 -7.57 2.08 15.10
N ALA A 86 -6.44 1.44 15.36
CA ALA A 86 -5.86 0.43 14.52
C ALA A 86 -5.62 -0.82 15.38
N TYR A 87 -6.16 -1.95 14.93
CA TYR A 87 -6.05 -3.25 15.57
C TYR A 87 -4.97 -4.05 14.86
N GLU A 88 -3.95 -4.47 15.59
CA GLU A 88 -2.84 -5.25 15.04
C GLU A 88 -3.25 -6.72 15.04
N LEU A 89 -3.44 -7.26 13.84
CA LEU A 89 -3.89 -8.64 13.63
C LEU A 89 -2.74 -9.61 13.35
N GLY A 90 -1.56 -9.09 12.98
CA GLY A 90 -0.38 -9.92 12.72
C GLY A 90 -0.46 -10.59 11.35
N THR A 91 -0.17 -11.89 11.29
CA THR A 91 -0.32 -12.68 10.07
C THR A 91 -1.71 -13.30 10.01
N LEU A 92 -2.36 -13.21 8.86
CA LEU A 92 -3.65 -13.84 8.57
C LEU A 92 -3.44 -14.97 7.56
N GLU A 93 -3.47 -16.21 8.05
CA GLU A 93 -3.32 -17.41 7.23
C GLU A 93 -4.56 -17.67 6.36
N PRO A 94 -4.40 -18.28 5.17
CA PRO A 94 -5.51 -18.70 4.32
C PRO A 94 -6.54 -19.56 5.06
N GLY A 95 -7.81 -19.19 4.95
CA GLY A 95 -8.95 -19.89 5.53
C GLY A 95 -9.08 -19.77 7.04
N GLU A 96 -8.12 -19.17 7.76
CA GLU A 96 -8.18 -19.06 9.22
C GLU A 96 -8.97 -17.81 9.65
N PRO A 97 -10.07 -17.97 10.42
CA PRO A 97 -10.84 -16.84 10.92
C PRO A 97 -10.13 -16.15 12.09
N VAL A 98 -9.85 -14.87 11.96
CA VAL A 98 -9.34 -14.03 13.06
C VAL A 98 -10.49 -13.31 13.76
N ARG A 99 -10.55 -13.44 15.09
CA ARG A 99 -11.50 -12.68 15.91
C ARG A 99 -11.02 -11.25 16.14
N VAL A 100 -11.89 -10.29 15.89
CA VAL A 100 -11.74 -8.86 16.21
C VAL A 100 -12.60 -8.56 17.43
N GLY A 101 -12.06 -7.80 18.39
CA GLY A 101 -12.80 -7.42 19.59
C GLY A 101 -11.91 -6.81 20.67
N PRO A 102 -12.41 -6.66 21.91
CA PRO A 102 -11.74 -5.88 22.97
C PRO A 102 -10.39 -6.45 23.41
N ASN A 103 -10.19 -7.77 23.25
CA ASN A 103 -8.93 -8.44 23.62
C ASN A 103 -7.81 -8.25 22.60
N ARG A 104 -8.09 -7.62 21.45
CA ARG A 104 -7.05 -7.33 20.44
C ARG A 104 -6.27 -6.09 20.81
N ARG A 105 -4.95 -6.17 20.64
CA ARG A 105 -4.06 -5.02 20.78
C ARG A 105 -4.51 -3.93 19.81
N ARG A 106 -4.82 -2.76 20.37
CA ARG A 106 -5.18 -1.56 19.59
C ARG A 106 -4.26 -0.40 19.92
N ARG A 107 -4.00 0.43 18.93
CA ARG A 107 -3.34 1.73 19.07
C ARG A 107 -4.19 2.80 18.42
N GLU A 108 -4.04 4.03 18.89
CA GLU A 108 -4.62 5.17 18.17
C GLU A 108 -3.90 5.29 16.81
N LEU A 109 -4.69 5.33 15.74
CA LEU A 109 -4.21 5.16 14.37
C LEU A 109 -3.25 6.29 13.97
N LYS A 110 -3.54 7.55 14.32
CA LYS A 110 -2.64 8.66 14.03
C LYS A 110 -1.30 8.46 14.75
N SER A 111 -1.31 8.09 16.02
CA SER A 111 -0.10 7.84 16.81
C SER A 111 0.72 6.66 16.27
N LEU A 112 0.06 5.64 15.72
CA LEU A 112 0.70 4.52 15.01
C LEU A 112 1.36 4.98 13.72
N LEU A 113 0.69 5.83 12.93
CA LEU A 113 1.20 6.36 11.67
C LEU A 113 2.34 7.36 11.88
N THR A 114 2.30 8.14 12.96
CA THR A 114 3.26 9.24 13.20
C THR A 114 4.38 8.87 14.17
N GLY A 115 4.43 7.62 14.64
CA GLY A 115 5.47 7.12 15.55
C GLY A 115 5.62 7.99 16.82
N ARG A 116 4.51 8.32 17.48
CA ARG A 116 4.50 9.23 18.64
C ARG A 116 5.34 8.64 19.79
N ARG A 117 6.40 9.34 20.21
CA ARG A 117 7.24 8.98 21.37
C ARG A 117 7.06 10.04 22.46
N ILE A 118 7.06 9.61 23.72
CA ILE A 118 7.12 10.52 24.85
C ILE A 118 8.58 10.91 25.04
N ILE A 119 8.89 12.19 24.88
CA ILE A 119 10.25 12.71 25.06
C ILE A 119 10.23 13.64 26.28
N PHE A 120 11.18 13.44 27.18
CA PHE A 120 11.37 14.30 28.33
C PHE A 120 11.95 15.65 27.87
N ASN A 121 11.21 16.73 28.13
CA ASN A 121 11.66 18.08 27.88
C ASN A 121 12.46 18.57 29.09
N LYS A 122 13.78 18.72 28.92
CA LYS A 122 14.68 19.18 29.99
C LYS A 122 14.44 20.63 30.42
N GLU A 123 13.88 21.49 29.56
CA GLU A 123 13.66 22.90 29.89
C GLU A 123 12.42 23.12 30.76
N LYS A 124 11.42 22.25 30.63
CA LYS A 124 10.14 22.35 31.34
C LYS A 124 9.92 21.24 32.37
N GLU A 125 10.92 20.38 32.54
CA GLU A 125 10.87 19.15 33.35
C GLU A 125 9.57 18.34 33.14
N ASP A 126 9.05 18.35 31.91
CA ASP A 126 7.79 17.71 31.55
C ASP A 126 7.97 16.66 30.46
N TYR A 127 7.10 15.65 30.46
CA TYR A 127 7.04 14.68 29.37
C TYR A 127 6.14 15.22 28.27
N ARG A 128 6.72 15.54 27.11
CA ARG A 128 5.95 15.99 25.94
C ARG A 128 5.87 14.87 24.91
N PRO A 129 4.67 14.51 24.47
CA PRO A 129 4.52 13.56 23.38
C PRO A 129 4.94 14.26 22.07
N GLN A 130 6.11 13.92 21.55
CA GLN A 130 6.63 14.44 20.30
C GLN A 130 6.28 13.48 19.16
N THR A 131 5.76 14.06 18.07
CA THR A 131 5.52 13.34 16.83
C THR A 131 6.85 13.16 16.11
N THR A 132 7.16 11.94 15.67
CA THR A 132 8.34 11.71 14.83
C THR A 132 8.07 12.35 13.47
N PRO A 133 8.93 13.29 13.01
CA PRO A 133 8.77 13.91 11.69
C PRO A 133 8.69 12.84 10.60
N TYR A 134 7.84 13.08 9.60
CA TYR A 134 7.78 12.20 8.43
C TYR A 134 9.08 12.31 7.64
N ASP A 135 9.69 11.16 7.30
CA ASP A 135 10.88 11.13 6.47
C ASP A 135 10.51 11.24 4.99
N GLN A 136 10.67 12.44 4.42
CA GLN A 136 10.39 12.71 3.01
C GLN A 136 11.41 12.08 2.06
N ALA A 137 12.59 11.69 2.54
CA ALA A 137 13.63 11.05 1.76
C ALA A 137 13.57 9.51 1.83
N SER A 138 12.59 8.96 2.56
CA SER A 138 12.43 7.52 2.70
C SER A 138 12.21 6.85 1.34
N VAL A 139 12.85 5.70 1.16
CA VAL A 139 12.67 4.80 0.01
C VAL A 139 11.96 3.51 0.41
N ASP A 140 11.48 3.41 1.65
CA ASP A 140 10.68 2.30 2.13
C ASP A 140 9.25 2.43 1.58
N VAL A 141 8.97 1.63 0.55
CA VAL A 141 7.68 1.62 -0.15
C VAL A 141 6.53 1.27 0.80
N ALA A 142 6.73 0.37 1.76
CA ALA A 142 5.67 -0.02 2.70
C ALA A 142 5.34 1.12 3.67
N TYR A 143 6.36 1.82 4.17
CA TYR A 143 6.20 3.04 4.98
C TYR A 143 5.44 4.13 4.21
N ILE A 144 5.87 4.42 2.99
CA ILE A 144 5.27 5.46 2.13
C ILE A 144 3.82 5.11 1.80
N LEU A 145 3.54 3.88 1.33
CA LEU A 145 2.19 3.45 0.97
C LEU A 145 1.25 3.45 2.17
N ARG A 146 1.72 3.04 3.37
CA ARG A 146 0.92 3.08 4.59
C ARG A 146 0.48 4.51 4.92
N THR A 147 1.38 5.48 4.82
CA THR A 147 1.04 6.89 5.02
C THR A 147 0.12 7.41 3.91
N MET A 148 0.34 7.05 2.65
CA MET A 148 -0.53 7.43 1.54
C MET A 148 -1.97 6.91 1.71
N MET A 149 -2.13 5.67 2.19
CA MET A 149 -3.44 5.05 2.40
C MET A 149 -4.29 5.71 3.51
N PHE A 150 -3.63 6.40 4.44
CA PHE A 150 -4.24 7.07 5.58
C PHE A 150 -3.77 8.53 5.70
N TYR A 151 -3.51 9.20 4.57
CA TYR A 151 -2.82 10.49 4.51
C TYR A 151 -3.53 11.56 5.35
N GLU A 152 -4.83 11.78 5.14
CA GLU A 152 -5.59 12.74 5.94
C GLU A 152 -5.63 12.35 7.43
N LYS A 153 -5.76 11.06 7.75
CA LYS A 153 -5.77 10.59 9.15
C LYS A 153 -4.42 10.79 9.84
N ALA A 154 -3.31 10.67 9.13
CA ALA A 154 -1.98 10.96 9.64
C ALA A 154 -1.77 12.46 9.94
N GLY A 155 -2.60 13.35 9.36
CA GLY A 155 -2.49 14.80 9.47
C GLY A 155 -2.16 15.50 8.16
N GLY A 156 -2.17 14.77 7.04
CA GLY A 156 -1.99 15.27 5.70
C GLY A 156 -0.72 16.10 5.53
N ARG A 157 -0.82 17.20 4.81
CA ARG A 157 0.32 18.10 4.52
C ARG A 157 0.97 18.66 5.78
N ASN A 158 0.20 18.87 6.85
CA ASN A 158 0.74 19.39 8.11
C ASN A 158 1.66 18.38 8.80
N TYR A 159 1.46 17.09 8.56
CA TYR A 159 2.33 16.04 9.08
C TYR A 159 3.46 15.70 8.12
N THR A 160 3.14 15.45 6.84
CA THR A 160 4.14 14.92 5.88
C THR A 160 4.97 16.01 5.22
N GLY A 161 4.48 17.25 5.17
CA GLY A 161 5.04 18.33 4.35
C GLY A 161 4.86 18.14 2.83
N LEU A 162 4.26 17.03 2.39
CA LEU A 162 4.12 16.64 0.99
C LEU A 162 2.67 16.72 0.53
N SER A 163 2.45 17.03 -0.76
CA SER A 163 1.12 17.00 -1.36
C SER A 163 0.77 15.59 -1.87
N HIS A 164 -0.42 15.10 -1.55
CA HIS A 164 -0.91 13.79 -2.02
C HIS A 164 -1.88 13.93 -3.22
N ARG A 165 -1.54 14.77 -4.20
CA ARG A 165 -2.46 15.12 -5.30
C ARG A 165 -2.50 14.07 -6.41
N TYR A 166 -1.34 13.58 -6.85
CA TYR A 166 -1.24 12.68 -8.01
C TYR A 166 -1.87 11.30 -7.78
N GLN A 167 -1.82 10.81 -6.54
CA GLN A 167 -2.35 9.48 -6.18
C GLN A 167 -3.35 9.57 -5.01
N GLY A 168 -4.09 10.67 -4.91
CA GLY A 168 -5.03 10.90 -3.80
C GLY A 168 -6.10 9.81 -3.63
N PHE A 169 -6.40 9.05 -4.69
CA PHE A 169 -7.30 7.89 -4.65
C PHE A 169 -6.79 6.75 -3.74
N VAL A 170 -5.50 6.75 -3.41
CA VAL A 170 -4.92 5.80 -2.45
C VAL A 170 -5.38 6.13 -1.04
N ASP A 171 -5.75 7.37 -0.70
CA ASP A 171 -6.19 7.70 0.66
C ASP A 171 -7.65 7.26 0.91
N ALA A 172 -7.84 6.39 1.91
CA ALA A 172 -9.15 5.92 2.35
C ALA A 172 -9.54 6.44 3.75
N SER A 173 -8.85 7.44 4.29
CA SER A 173 -9.12 8.04 5.60
C SER A 173 -10.58 8.49 5.76
N HIS A 174 -11.23 8.92 4.68
CA HIS A 174 -12.63 9.35 4.70
C HIS A 174 -13.60 8.20 5.03
N LEU A 175 -13.28 6.96 4.67
CA LEU A 175 -14.13 5.79 4.97
C LEU A 175 -14.13 5.48 6.47
N LEU A 176 -13.07 5.82 7.21
CA LEU A 176 -13.00 5.67 8.66
C LEU A 176 -13.94 6.61 9.43
N LYS A 177 -14.53 7.61 8.76
CA LYS A 177 -15.57 8.48 9.32
C LYS A 177 -16.98 7.90 9.16
N THR A 178 -17.07 6.71 8.58
CA THR A 178 -18.31 5.95 8.36
C THR A 178 -18.21 4.62 9.09
N ASN A 179 -19.29 3.83 9.12
CA ASN A 179 -19.29 2.49 9.71
C ASN A 179 -18.59 1.49 8.78
N ARG A 180 -17.32 1.74 8.49
CA ARG A 180 -16.46 0.90 7.66
C ARG A 180 -15.12 0.69 8.33
N ALA A 181 -14.69 -0.57 8.36
CA ALA A 181 -13.35 -0.95 8.76
C ALA A 181 -12.48 -1.19 7.53
N ILE A 182 -11.19 -0.87 7.64
CA ILE A 182 -10.23 -1.00 6.54
C ILE A 182 -9.12 -1.94 7.00
N LEU A 183 -9.04 -3.13 6.42
CA LEU A 183 -7.91 -4.04 6.61
C LEU A 183 -6.83 -3.70 5.59
N VAL A 184 -5.60 -3.60 6.06
CA VAL A 184 -4.39 -3.46 5.24
C VAL A 184 -3.41 -4.54 5.64
N GLY A 185 -2.78 -5.20 4.67
CA GLY A 185 -1.75 -6.19 4.89
C GLY A 185 -0.78 -6.28 3.71
N SER A 186 0.41 -6.78 3.97
CA SER A 186 1.43 -7.01 2.96
C SER A 186 1.35 -8.46 2.49
N ALA A 187 1.49 -8.69 1.18
CA ALA A 187 1.68 -10.03 0.69
C ALA A 187 3.12 -10.50 0.92
N PRO A 188 3.37 -11.82 0.94
CA PRO A 188 4.71 -12.38 1.08
C PRO A 188 5.66 -11.81 0.03
N SER A 189 6.88 -11.48 0.46
CA SER A 189 7.92 -10.98 -0.43
C SER A 189 8.64 -12.16 -1.08
N GLY A 190 8.23 -12.55 -2.29
CA GLY A 190 8.88 -13.62 -3.05
C GLY A 190 7.88 -14.52 -3.79
N ARG A 191 8.39 -15.31 -4.75
CA ARG A 191 7.61 -16.41 -5.34
C ARG A 191 7.52 -17.53 -4.31
N GLU A 192 6.35 -17.78 -3.74
CA GLU A 192 6.04 -19.15 -3.33
C GLU A 192 5.70 -19.95 -4.60
N LYS A 193 6.17 -21.19 -4.69
CA LYS A 193 5.76 -22.10 -5.77
C LYS A 193 4.28 -22.44 -5.58
N GLY A 194 3.39 -21.60 -6.08
CA GLY A 194 1.96 -21.84 -6.06
C GLY A 194 1.60 -22.96 -7.04
N SER A 195 1.02 -24.04 -6.56
CA SER A 195 0.46 -25.15 -7.35
C SER A 195 -0.92 -24.83 -7.95
N GLY A 196 -1.20 -23.55 -8.24
CA GLY A 196 -2.51 -23.08 -8.70
C GLY A 196 -2.67 -23.21 -10.21
N THR A 197 -3.46 -24.18 -10.68
CA THR A 197 -3.95 -24.23 -12.05
C THR A 197 -5.15 -23.31 -12.23
N PHE A 198 -4.98 -22.24 -13.01
CA PHE A 198 -6.10 -21.50 -13.59
C PHE A 198 -6.04 -21.63 -15.11
N SER A 199 -7.16 -22.09 -15.69
CA SER A 199 -7.33 -22.24 -17.12
C SER A 199 -8.03 -20.99 -17.68
N ALA A 200 -7.26 -20.11 -18.31
CA ALA A 200 -7.73 -19.27 -19.41
C ALA A 200 -6.50 -18.84 -20.23
N GLY A 201 -6.45 -19.26 -21.48
CA GLY A 201 -5.29 -19.16 -22.36
C GLY A 201 -4.75 -17.73 -22.53
N PHE A 202 -3.42 -17.68 -22.60
CA PHE A 202 -2.49 -16.54 -22.71
C PHE A 202 -2.06 -15.87 -21.40
N LEU A 203 -0.73 -15.95 -21.18
CA LEU A 203 0.10 -15.66 -20.00
C LEU A 203 0.22 -16.85 -19.04
N THR A 204 1.46 -17.36 -18.90
CA THR A 204 1.83 -18.29 -17.83
C THR A 204 1.46 -17.68 -16.47
N PRO A 205 0.95 -18.44 -15.49
CA PRO A 205 0.62 -17.91 -14.18
C PRO A 205 1.81 -17.19 -13.55
N PHE A 206 1.60 -15.94 -13.15
CA PHE A 206 2.56 -15.23 -12.32
C PHE A 206 2.40 -15.73 -10.88
N ASP A 207 3.39 -16.48 -10.39
CA ASP A 207 3.47 -16.97 -9.00
C ASP A 207 3.75 -15.87 -7.95
N GLY A 208 3.52 -14.60 -8.31
CA GLY A 208 3.69 -13.48 -7.40
C GLY A 208 2.33 -12.93 -6.95
N HIS A 209 2.27 -12.44 -5.71
CA HIS A 209 1.06 -11.89 -5.12
C HIS A 209 0.73 -10.46 -5.61
N GLY A 210 1.12 -10.10 -6.82
CA GLY A 210 1.00 -8.76 -7.41
C GLY A 210 0.89 -8.81 -8.93
N THR A 211 1.37 -7.77 -9.63
CA THR A 211 1.38 -7.73 -11.10
C THR A 211 2.77 -8.07 -11.65
N GLU A 212 2.83 -8.94 -12.66
CA GLU A 212 4.06 -9.22 -13.40
C GLU A 212 4.43 -8.04 -14.29
N LEU A 213 5.69 -7.60 -14.21
CA LEU A 213 6.22 -6.59 -15.14
C LEU A 213 6.87 -7.30 -16.32
N LEU A 214 6.38 -6.99 -17.52
CA LEU A 214 6.94 -7.50 -18.77
C LEU A 214 7.71 -6.38 -19.50
N LEU A 215 8.90 -6.71 -20.00
CA LEU A 215 9.67 -5.86 -20.91
C LEU A 215 9.88 -6.62 -22.23
N GLY A 216 9.40 -6.06 -23.33
CA GLY A 216 9.42 -6.76 -24.63
C GLY A 216 8.62 -8.07 -24.63
N GLY A 217 7.58 -8.16 -23.78
CA GLY A 217 6.77 -9.37 -23.60
C GLY A 217 7.42 -10.46 -22.75
N GLN A 218 8.62 -10.22 -22.19
CA GLN A 218 9.31 -11.16 -21.32
C GLN A 218 9.28 -10.66 -19.86
N PRO A 219 9.09 -11.55 -18.87
CA PRO A 219 9.18 -11.17 -17.46
C PRO A 219 10.53 -10.54 -17.13
N VAL A 220 10.51 -9.39 -16.45
CA VAL A 220 11.75 -8.75 -16.01
C VAL A 220 12.37 -9.59 -14.87
N PRO A 221 13.70 -9.87 -14.91
CA PRO A 221 14.35 -10.66 -13.86
C PRO A 221 14.19 -10.05 -12.47
N GLN A 222 14.00 -10.89 -11.44
CA GLN A 222 13.85 -10.44 -10.04
C GLN A 222 15.07 -9.66 -9.52
N SER A 223 16.27 -9.95 -10.03
CA SER A 223 17.48 -9.18 -9.70
C SER A 223 17.41 -7.73 -10.17
N GLN A 224 16.49 -7.41 -11.07
CA GLN A 224 16.33 -6.10 -11.69
C GLN A 224 15.03 -5.39 -11.26
N VAL A 225 14.14 -6.05 -10.52
CA VAL A 225 12.87 -5.46 -10.07
C VAL A 225 12.65 -5.68 -8.58
N ARG A 226 12.22 -4.62 -7.90
CA ARG A 226 11.67 -4.70 -6.55
C ARG A 226 10.16 -4.64 -6.63
N HIS A 227 9.49 -5.63 -6.04
CA HIS A 227 8.04 -5.69 -5.98
C HIS A 227 7.56 -5.54 -4.53
N THR A 228 6.53 -4.73 -4.33
CA THR A 228 5.81 -4.62 -3.06
C THR A 228 4.33 -4.67 -3.37
N ALA A 229 3.63 -5.63 -2.78
CA ALA A 229 2.19 -5.80 -2.92
C ALA A 229 1.51 -5.59 -1.57
N VAL A 230 0.63 -4.59 -1.53
CA VAL A 230 -0.16 -4.26 -0.34
C VAL A 230 -1.63 -4.40 -0.70
N TYR A 231 -2.34 -5.17 0.11
CA TYR A 231 -3.75 -5.42 -0.05
C TYR A 231 -4.54 -4.54 0.91
N ARG A 232 -5.66 -4.01 0.42
CA ARG A 232 -6.60 -3.24 1.23
C ARG A 232 -8.02 -3.71 0.99
N PHE A 233 -8.67 -4.12 2.07
CA PHE A 233 -10.07 -4.54 2.07
C PHE A 233 -10.90 -3.58 2.92
N VAL A 234 -12.14 -3.33 2.49
CA VAL A 234 -13.08 -2.47 3.20
C VAL A 234 -14.29 -3.30 3.59
N PHE A 235 -14.57 -3.35 4.88
CA PHE A 235 -15.72 -4.07 5.44
C PHE A 235 -16.76 -3.08 5.93
N PRO A 236 -18.06 -3.32 5.70
CA PRO A 236 -19.09 -2.67 6.51
C PRO A 236 -18.95 -3.12 7.97
N VAL A 237 -19.28 -2.23 8.89
CA VAL A 237 -19.46 -2.55 10.31
C VAL A 237 -20.93 -2.26 10.61
N GLU A 238 -21.69 -3.30 10.94
CA GLU A 238 -23.11 -3.15 11.23
C GLU A 238 -23.28 -2.49 12.60
N SER A 239 -24.27 -1.60 12.75
CA SER A 239 -24.56 -1.03 14.07
C SER A 239 -25.16 -2.11 14.98
N GLY A 240 -24.53 -2.38 16.12
CA GLY A 240 -25.12 -3.22 17.15
C GLY A 240 -26.39 -2.57 17.68
N SER A 241 -27.46 -3.36 17.75
CA SER A 241 -28.74 -3.00 18.37
C SER A 241 -28.63 -2.88 19.88
#